data_AF-A0A941KL10-F1
#
_entry.id   AF-A0A941KL10-F1
#
_cell.length_a   1.000
_cell.length_b   1.000
_cell.length_c   1.000
_cell.angle_alpha   90.00
_cell.angle_beta   90.00
_cell.angle_gamma   90.00
#
_symmetry.space_group_name_H-M   'P 1'
#
loop_
_entity.id
_entity.type
_entity.pdbx_description
1 polymer ?
#
loop_
_entity_poly.entity_id
_entity_poly.type
_entity_poly.pdbx_seq_one_letter_code
_entity_poly.pdbx_strand_id
1 'polypeptide(L)'
;MFSGRKSAEKRREQIETADAAVADAMQALNVDDVDAARQHLAEAPKTHYADVGWKVGLAGAMIDLKMGRKRSGLNKLVAVCSRLDETSLSKDDKNYLRLYALYRSSEVTKDRKAPMELRMLVEDFRFDHTLVDPILRRDFVLRKADELAETPPPPPPPAVA
;
A
#
# COMPACT_ATOMS: atom_id res chain seq x y z
N MET A 1 -27.77 13.58 24.50
CA MET A 1 -27.11 13.46 23.18
C MET A 1 -25.60 13.18 23.27
N PHE A 2 -25.09 12.51 24.33
CA PHE A 2 -23.65 12.34 24.58
C PHE A 2 -23.04 10.99 24.12
N SER A 3 -23.87 9.98 23.80
CA SER A 3 -23.38 8.63 23.41
C SER A 3 -22.70 8.60 22.03
N GLY A 4 -23.18 9.39 21.07
CA GLY A 4 -22.66 9.41 19.70
C GLY A 4 -21.25 9.99 19.57
N ARG A 5 -20.89 10.97 20.41
CA ARG A 5 -19.53 11.56 20.40
C ARG A 5 -18.50 10.56 20.91
N LYS A 6 -18.78 9.88 22.02
CA LYS A 6 -17.89 8.86 22.59
C LYS A 6 -17.68 7.66 21.64
N SER A 7 -18.72 7.24 20.91
CA SER A 7 -18.57 6.20 19.89
C SER A 7 -17.79 6.66 18.67
N ALA A 8 -17.93 7.92 18.26
CA ALA A 8 -17.18 8.48 17.12
C ALA A 8 -15.69 8.67 17.46
N GLU A 9 -15.40 9.14 18.67
CA GLU A 9 -14.04 9.29 19.20
C GLU A 9 -13.34 7.94 19.30
N LYS A 10 -13.99 6.94 19.89
CA LYS A 10 -13.47 5.57 19.92
C LYS A 10 -13.21 4.99 18.53
N ARG A 11 -14.09 5.29 17.55
CA ARG A 11 -13.87 4.86 16.16
C ARG A 11 -12.63 5.54 15.57
N ARG A 12 -12.44 6.85 15.79
CA ARG A 12 -11.25 7.58 15.32
C ARG A 12 -9.98 7.00 15.92
N GLU A 13 -9.96 6.79 17.23
CA GLU A 13 -8.83 6.17 17.93
C GLU A 13 -8.50 4.77 17.37
N GLN A 14 -9.53 3.95 17.09
CA GLN A 14 -9.34 2.65 16.43
C GLN A 14 -8.77 2.77 15.01
N ILE A 15 -9.22 3.76 14.24
CA ILE A 15 -8.70 4.03 12.90
C ILE A 15 -7.23 4.44 12.99
N GLU A 16 -6.89 5.39 13.86
CA GLU A 16 -5.52 5.87 14.08
C GLU A 16 -4.59 4.75 14.54
N THR A 17 -5.05 3.91 15.48
CA THR A 17 -4.27 2.75 15.97
C THR A 17 -4.03 1.72 14.87
N ALA A 18 -5.05 1.42 14.07
CA ALA A 18 -4.90 0.49 12.95
C ALA A 18 -4.00 1.06 11.83
N ASP A 19 -4.06 2.37 11.59
CA ASP A 19 -3.21 3.04 10.62
C ASP A 19 -1.73 3.00 11.05
N ALA A 20 -1.45 3.31 12.32
CA ALA A 20 -0.11 3.21 12.90
C ALA A 20 0.44 1.78 12.83
N ALA A 21 -0.36 0.78 13.23
CA ALA A 21 0.03 -0.62 13.15
C ALA A 21 0.35 -1.08 11.71
N VAL A 22 -0.36 -0.55 10.71
CA VAL A 22 -0.04 -0.81 9.30
C VAL A 22 1.27 -0.13 8.90
N ALA A 23 1.48 1.13 9.28
CA ALA A 23 2.71 1.85 8.97
C ALA A 23 3.94 1.13 9.54
N ASP A 24 3.88 0.72 10.82
CA ASP A 24 4.94 -0.03 11.49
C ASP A 24 5.17 -1.40 10.81
N ALA A 25 4.08 -2.10 10.46
CA ALA A 25 4.19 -3.37 9.75
C ALA A 25 4.84 -3.21 8.37
N MET A 26 4.45 -2.21 7.59
CA MET A 26 5.03 -1.94 6.27
C MET A 26 6.50 -1.51 6.37
N GLN A 27 6.86 -0.73 7.40
CA GLN A 27 8.25 -0.36 7.68
C GLN A 27 9.11 -1.59 8.02
N ALA A 28 8.61 -2.50 8.86
CA ALA A 28 9.28 -3.76 9.15
C ALA A 28 9.47 -4.62 7.89
N LEU A 29 8.46 -4.71 7.02
CA LEU A 29 8.57 -5.41 5.73
C LEU A 29 9.61 -4.81 4.77
N ASN A 30 9.88 -3.50 4.86
CA ASN A 30 10.88 -2.83 4.02
C ASN A 30 12.31 -3.27 4.35
N VAL A 31 12.56 -3.64 5.61
CA VAL A 31 13.84 -4.20 6.11
C VAL A 31 13.82 -5.72 6.23
N ASP A 32 12.83 -6.37 5.59
CA ASP A 32 12.64 -7.83 5.58
C ASP A 32 12.40 -8.48 6.97
N ASP A 33 11.98 -7.69 7.97
CA ASP A 33 11.56 -8.19 9.29
C ASP A 33 10.08 -8.59 9.27
N VAL A 34 9.84 -9.83 8.82
CA VAL A 34 8.48 -10.36 8.66
C VAL A 34 7.81 -10.68 10.01
N ASP A 35 8.60 -11.02 11.03
CA ASP A 35 8.05 -11.36 12.35
C ASP A 35 7.58 -10.11 13.10
N ALA A 36 8.35 -9.02 13.07
CA ALA A 36 7.90 -7.73 13.59
C ALA A 36 6.66 -7.23 12.83
N ALA A 37 6.66 -7.33 11.49
CA ALA A 37 5.50 -6.93 10.71
C ALA A 37 4.20 -7.66 11.10
N ARG A 38 4.31 -8.95 11.43
CA ARG A 38 3.19 -9.75 11.91
C ARG A 38 2.73 -9.33 13.31
N GLN A 39 3.67 -9.01 14.20
CA GLN A 39 3.35 -8.56 15.56
C GLN A 39 2.60 -7.23 15.50
N HIS A 40 3.13 -6.23 14.80
CA HIS A 40 2.46 -4.94 14.62
C HIS A 40 1.07 -5.09 14.02
N LEU A 41 0.92 -5.88 12.95
CA LEU A 41 -0.40 -6.06 12.33
C LEU A 41 -1.39 -6.84 13.21
N ALA A 42 -0.91 -7.70 14.12
CA ALA A 42 -1.77 -8.42 15.07
C ALA A 42 -2.35 -7.50 16.15
N GLU A 43 -1.69 -6.38 16.44
CA GLU A 43 -2.16 -5.36 17.38
C GLU A 43 -3.22 -4.43 16.74
N ALA A 44 -3.35 -4.44 15.41
CA ALA A 44 -4.32 -3.62 14.70
C ALA A 44 -5.77 -3.99 15.11
N PRO A 45 -6.58 -3.02 15.60
CA PRO A 45 -7.97 -3.29 15.94
C PRO A 45 -8.78 -3.64 14.69
N LYS A 46 -9.87 -4.40 14.90
CA LYS A 46 -10.83 -4.68 13.82
C LYS A 46 -11.58 -3.40 13.47
N THR A 47 -11.40 -2.94 12.25
CA THR A 47 -12.04 -1.74 11.70
C THR A 47 -12.90 -2.08 10.49
N HIS A 48 -13.81 -1.17 10.12
CA HIS A 48 -14.57 -1.34 8.88
C HIS A 48 -13.64 -1.24 7.67
N TYR A 49 -13.97 -2.02 6.63
CA TYR A 49 -13.18 -2.06 5.41
C TYR A 49 -13.03 -0.67 4.77
N ALA A 50 -14.12 0.10 4.68
CA ALA A 50 -14.15 1.42 4.07
C ALA A 50 -13.32 2.48 4.82
N ASP A 51 -13.09 2.29 6.12
CA ASP A 51 -12.31 3.22 6.96
C ASP A 51 -10.80 2.97 6.78
N VAL A 52 -10.30 1.86 7.33
CA VAL A 52 -8.87 1.49 7.28
C VAL A 52 -8.65 -0.03 7.17
N GLY A 53 -9.71 -0.83 7.21
CA GLY A 53 -9.60 -2.29 7.09
C GLY A 53 -8.98 -2.75 5.76
N TRP A 54 -9.09 -1.93 4.70
CA TRP A 54 -8.41 -2.17 3.44
C TRP A 54 -6.87 -2.09 3.57
N LYS A 55 -6.33 -1.15 4.37
CA LYS A 55 -4.88 -1.03 4.64
C LYS A 55 -4.36 -2.26 5.39
N VAL A 56 -5.10 -2.69 6.42
CA VAL A 56 -4.79 -3.90 7.20
C VAL A 56 -4.78 -5.14 6.29
N GLY A 57 -5.77 -5.25 5.40
CA GLY A 57 -5.84 -6.33 4.41
C GLY A 57 -4.65 -6.32 3.43
N LEU A 58 -4.23 -5.14 2.98
CA LEU A 58 -3.11 -4.97 2.07
C LEU A 58 -1.77 -5.35 2.74
N ALA A 59 -1.50 -4.86 3.95
CA ALA A 59 -0.33 -5.24 4.73
C ALA A 59 -0.30 -6.74 5.01
N GLY A 60 -1.44 -7.34 5.37
CA GLY A 60 -1.57 -8.78 5.56
C GLY A 60 -1.32 -9.60 4.29
N ALA A 61 -1.62 -9.06 3.11
CA ALA A 61 -1.26 -9.67 1.84
C ALA A 61 0.27 -9.64 1.62
N MET A 62 0.92 -8.51 1.94
CA MET A 62 2.37 -8.36 1.79
C MET A 62 3.15 -9.30 2.71
N ILE A 63 2.69 -9.46 3.97
CA ILE A 63 3.25 -10.44 4.91
C ILE A 63 3.18 -11.85 4.30
N ASP A 64 2.01 -12.27 3.80
CA ASP A 64 1.87 -13.61 3.21
C ASP A 64 2.78 -13.81 1.99
N LEU A 65 2.95 -12.79 1.16
CA LEU A 65 3.87 -12.83 0.02
C LEU A 65 5.33 -12.99 0.47
N LYS A 66 5.76 -12.21 1.48
CA LYS A 66 7.11 -12.27 2.05
C LYS A 66 7.39 -13.61 2.76
N MET A 67 6.39 -14.23 3.36
CA MET A 67 6.47 -15.58 3.92
C MET A 67 6.45 -16.70 2.87
N GLY A 68 6.43 -16.38 1.58
CA GLY A 68 6.36 -17.36 0.50
C GLY A 68 4.98 -18.01 0.31
N ARG A 69 3.94 -17.54 1.02
CA ARG A 69 2.55 -18.01 0.88
C ARG A 69 1.86 -17.34 -0.31
N LYS A 70 2.45 -17.48 -1.50
CA LYS A 70 2.09 -16.76 -2.72
C LYS A 70 0.60 -16.80 -3.02
N ARG A 71 -0.02 -17.98 -3.00
CA ARG A 71 -1.46 -18.13 -3.28
C ARG A 71 -2.33 -17.32 -2.32
N SER A 72 -2.02 -17.36 -1.01
CA SER A 72 -2.76 -16.62 0.01
C SER A 72 -2.60 -15.11 -0.19
N GLY A 73 -1.37 -14.63 -0.35
CA GLY A 73 -1.10 -13.21 -0.55
C GLY A 73 -1.72 -12.65 -1.84
N LEU A 74 -1.63 -13.39 -2.95
CA LEU A 74 -2.25 -12.99 -4.22
C LEU A 74 -3.78 -12.92 -4.12
N ASN A 75 -4.42 -13.91 -3.48
CA ASN A 75 -5.87 -13.88 -3.28
C ASN A 75 -6.30 -12.68 -2.42
N LYS A 76 -5.54 -12.36 -1.36
CA LYS A 76 -5.79 -11.18 -0.53
C LYS A 76 -5.63 -9.88 -1.31
N LEU A 77 -4.59 -9.77 -2.15
CA LEU A 77 -4.39 -8.61 -3.04
C LEU A 77 -5.59 -8.39 -3.95
N VAL A 78 -6.05 -9.44 -4.64
CA VAL A 78 -7.23 -9.38 -5.51
C VAL A 78 -8.46 -8.93 -4.73
N ALA A 79 -8.68 -9.54 -3.55
CA ALA A 79 -9.83 -9.20 -2.70
C ALA A 79 -9.83 -7.72 -2.27
N VAL A 80 -8.68 -7.19 -1.84
CA VAL A 80 -8.56 -5.76 -1.47
C VAL A 80 -8.80 -4.88 -2.71
N CYS A 81 -8.07 -5.11 -3.81
CA CYS A 81 -8.15 -4.26 -5.00
C CYS A 81 -9.55 -4.25 -5.65
N SER A 82 -10.29 -5.37 -5.57
CA SER A 82 -11.66 -5.48 -6.08
C SER A 82 -12.68 -4.65 -5.29
N ARG A 83 -12.37 -4.31 -4.03
CA ARG A 83 -13.27 -3.61 -3.11
C ARG A 83 -12.86 -2.18 -2.83
N LEU A 84 -11.79 -1.68 -3.46
CA LEU A 84 -11.34 -0.30 -3.26
C LEU A 84 -12.42 0.72 -3.62
N ASP A 85 -13.38 0.40 -4.49
CA ASP A 85 -14.48 1.31 -4.81
C ASP A 85 -15.47 1.51 -3.66
N GLU A 86 -15.45 0.64 -2.63
CA GLU A 86 -16.21 0.82 -1.38
C GLU A 86 -15.60 1.87 -0.43
N THR A 87 -14.39 2.37 -0.72
CA THR A 87 -13.69 3.36 0.13
C THR A 87 -13.92 4.79 -0.37
N SER A 88 -13.70 5.76 0.53
CA SER A 88 -13.72 7.19 0.21
C SER A 88 -12.43 7.70 -0.43
N LEU A 89 -11.50 6.82 -0.79
CA LEU A 89 -10.24 7.20 -1.46
C LEU A 89 -10.52 7.92 -2.78
N SER A 90 -9.58 8.79 -3.18
CA SER A 90 -9.63 9.42 -4.49
C SER A 90 -9.48 8.38 -5.62
N LYS A 91 -9.85 8.75 -6.84
CA LYS A 91 -9.60 7.90 -8.01
C LYS A 91 -8.11 7.60 -8.17
N ASP A 92 -7.26 8.60 -7.93
CA ASP A 92 -5.81 8.47 -8.08
C ASP A 92 -5.21 7.53 -7.03
N ASP A 93 -5.64 7.63 -5.77
CA ASP A 93 -5.22 6.71 -4.70
C ASP A 93 -5.63 5.27 -5.00
N LYS A 94 -6.87 5.06 -5.45
CA LYS A 94 -7.37 3.71 -5.82
C LYS A 94 -6.52 3.12 -6.95
N ASN A 95 -6.21 3.92 -7.97
CA ASN A 95 -5.41 3.48 -9.11
C ASN A 95 -3.95 3.22 -8.70
N TYR A 96 -3.38 4.06 -7.84
CA TYR A 96 -2.05 3.86 -7.26
C TYR A 96 -1.95 2.52 -6.54
N LEU A 97 -2.91 2.21 -5.67
CA LEU A 97 -2.92 0.96 -4.90
C LEU A 97 -3.10 -0.29 -5.77
N ARG A 98 -3.90 -0.20 -6.84
CA ARG A 98 -4.03 -1.29 -7.81
C ARG A 98 -2.74 -1.51 -8.60
N LEU A 99 -2.06 -0.44 -9.00
CA LEU A 99 -0.74 -0.53 -9.63
C LEU A 99 0.31 -1.12 -8.67
N TYR A 100 0.28 -0.72 -7.40
CA TYR A 100 1.11 -1.30 -6.36
C TYR A 100 0.90 -2.81 -6.24
N ALA A 101 -0.35 -3.26 -6.13
CA ALA A 101 -0.68 -4.69 -6.07
C ALA A 101 -0.23 -5.45 -7.33
N LEU A 102 -0.36 -4.83 -8.51
CA LEU A 102 0.13 -5.40 -9.77
C LEU A 102 1.65 -5.63 -9.74
N TYR A 103 2.42 -4.64 -9.30
CA TYR A 103 3.88 -4.79 -9.19
C TYR A 103 4.26 -5.87 -8.18
N ARG A 104 3.69 -5.85 -6.97
CA ARG A 104 3.99 -6.84 -5.93
C ARG A 104 3.60 -8.25 -6.33
N SER A 105 2.47 -8.42 -7.01
CA SER A 105 2.06 -9.73 -7.53
C SER A 105 2.98 -10.21 -8.66
N SER A 106 3.45 -9.32 -9.53
CA SER A 106 4.37 -9.68 -10.61
C SER A 106 5.72 -10.15 -10.08
N GLU A 107 6.26 -9.49 -9.05
CA GLU A 107 7.55 -9.84 -8.41
C GLU A 107 7.58 -11.28 -7.86
N VAL A 108 6.45 -11.78 -7.34
CA VAL A 108 6.38 -13.11 -6.73
C VAL A 108 6.03 -14.23 -7.71
N THR A 109 5.53 -13.89 -8.90
CA THR A 109 5.12 -14.86 -9.94
C THR A 109 6.31 -15.29 -10.81
N LYS A 110 6.37 -16.57 -11.21
CA LYS A 110 7.49 -17.12 -11.98
C LYS A 110 7.68 -16.44 -13.34
N ASP A 111 6.57 -16.13 -14.02
CA ASP A 111 6.59 -15.52 -15.36
C ASP A 111 6.57 -13.99 -15.32
N ARG A 112 6.77 -13.39 -14.13
CA ARG A 112 6.58 -11.95 -13.86
C ARG A 112 5.22 -11.41 -14.33
N LYS A 113 4.23 -12.30 -14.37
CA LYS A 113 2.88 -12.00 -14.84
C LYS A 113 1.91 -12.08 -13.66
N ALA A 114 1.40 -10.92 -13.27
CA ALA A 114 0.35 -10.83 -12.27
C ALA A 114 -0.92 -11.64 -12.65
N PRO A 115 -1.72 -12.05 -11.65
CA PRO A 115 -3.05 -12.62 -11.84
C PRO A 115 -3.90 -11.81 -12.83
N MET A 116 -4.74 -12.50 -13.62
CA MET A 116 -5.57 -11.85 -14.64
C MET A 116 -6.48 -10.80 -14.01
N GLU A 117 -7.03 -11.09 -12.85
CA GLU A 117 -7.93 -10.24 -12.09
C GLU A 117 -7.26 -8.90 -11.74
N LEU A 118 -6.00 -8.91 -11.30
CA LEU A 118 -5.26 -7.65 -11.05
C LEU A 118 -4.92 -6.92 -12.35
N ARG A 119 -4.65 -7.64 -13.43
CA ARG A 119 -4.37 -7.02 -14.74
C ARG A 119 -5.59 -6.32 -15.32
N MET A 120 -6.75 -6.95 -15.27
CA MET A 120 -8.03 -6.36 -15.71
C MET A 120 -8.40 -5.14 -14.89
N LEU A 121 -8.09 -5.16 -13.58
CA LEU A 121 -8.28 -3.97 -12.77
C LEU A 121 -7.41 -2.82 -13.29
N VAL A 122 -6.23 -3.08 -13.87
CA VAL A 122 -5.23 -2.07 -14.27
C VAL A 122 -5.25 -1.64 -15.74
N GLU A 123 -6.03 -2.30 -16.59
CA GLU A 123 -5.97 -2.15 -18.06
C GLU A 123 -6.24 -0.71 -18.59
N ASP A 124 -6.99 0.14 -17.87
CA ASP A 124 -7.34 1.50 -18.31
C ASP A 124 -6.77 2.63 -17.41
N PHE A 125 -5.72 2.36 -16.63
CA PHE A 125 -5.27 3.35 -15.63
C PHE A 125 -4.47 4.52 -16.17
N ARG A 126 -5.08 5.69 -16.00
CA ARG A 126 -4.41 6.99 -15.89
C ARG A 126 -4.72 7.55 -14.51
N PHE A 127 -3.69 7.97 -13.81
CA PHE A 127 -3.81 8.72 -12.56
C PHE A 127 -2.64 9.69 -12.45
N ASP A 128 -2.85 10.78 -11.75
CA ASP A 128 -1.82 11.78 -11.50
C ASP A 128 -1.09 11.45 -10.20
N HIS A 129 0.20 11.13 -10.30
CA HIS A 129 1.04 10.81 -9.15
C HIS A 129 1.16 11.95 -8.14
N THR A 130 0.96 13.20 -8.57
CA THR A 130 0.99 14.38 -7.68
C THR A 130 -0.27 14.48 -6.82
N LEU A 131 -1.37 13.87 -7.25
CA LEU A 131 -2.65 13.85 -6.53
C LEU A 131 -2.78 12.65 -5.58
N VAL A 132 -1.81 11.72 -5.60
CA VAL A 132 -1.78 10.58 -4.69
C VAL A 132 -1.35 11.03 -3.30
N ASP A 133 -2.11 10.62 -2.29
CA ASP A 133 -1.81 10.89 -0.88
C ASP A 133 -0.36 10.51 -0.54
N PRO A 134 0.48 11.44 -0.05
CA PRO A 134 1.85 11.18 0.34
C PRO A 134 2.02 10.02 1.33
N ILE A 135 1.05 9.79 2.22
CA ILE A 135 1.07 8.69 3.19
C ILE A 135 1.02 7.35 2.46
N LEU A 136 0.19 7.23 1.41
CA LEU A 136 0.13 6.00 0.61
C LEU A 136 1.43 5.75 -0.13
N ARG A 137 2.09 6.81 -0.62
CA ARG A 137 3.38 6.69 -1.29
C ARG A 137 4.49 6.26 -0.34
N ARG A 138 4.43 6.68 0.93
CA ARG A 138 5.34 6.24 1.99
C ARG A 138 5.12 4.77 2.37
N ASP A 139 3.87 4.40 2.64
CA ASP A 139 3.54 3.07 3.19
C ASP A 139 3.55 1.97 2.10
N PHE A 140 3.17 2.32 0.86
CA PHE A 140 3.00 1.39 -0.25
C PHE A 140 3.83 1.79 -1.48
N VAL A 141 5.16 1.87 -1.31
CA VAL A 141 6.11 2.30 -2.35
C VAL A 141 6.03 1.43 -3.63
N LEU A 142 5.83 2.04 -4.81
CA LEU A 142 5.75 1.35 -6.11
C LEU A 142 7.09 0.76 -6.58
N ARG A 143 8.20 1.47 -6.40
CA ARG A 143 9.56 1.00 -6.72
C ARG A 143 10.53 1.54 -5.66
N LYS A 144 11.51 0.72 -5.25
CA LYS A 144 12.64 1.16 -4.39
C LYS A 144 13.53 2.25 -5.03
N ALA A 145 13.20 2.76 -6.22
CA ALA A 145 14.09 3.53 -7.10
C ALA A 145 13.70 5.00 -7.29
N ASP A 146 12.89 5.59 -6.41
CA ASP A 146 12.77 7.06 -6.37
C ASP A 146 13.97 7.73 -5.68
N GLU A 147 15.00 6.97 -5.28
CA GLU A 147 16.30 7.48 -4.80
C GLU A 147 17.32 7.77 -5.94
N LEU A 148 17.01 7.52 -7.21
CA LEU A 148 17.96 7.74 -8.33
C LEU A 148 17.55 8.85 -9.30
N ALA A 149 16.83 9.86 -8.81
CA ALA A 149 16.65 11.12 -9.53
C ALA A 149 17.47 12.28 -8.91
N GLU A 150 18.63 11.99 -8.31
CA GLU A 150 19.70 12.98 -8.32
C GLU A 150 20.34 12.95 -9.71
N THR A 151 19.77 13.71 -10.66
CA THR A 151 20.53 14.10 -11.84
C THR A 151 21.79 14.83 -11.34
N PRO A 152 23.01 14.36 -11.66
CA PRO A 152 24.20 15.12 -11.30
C PRO A 152 24.07 16.53 -11.88
N PRO A 153 24.46 17.59 -11.14
CA PRO A 153 24.37 18.95 -11.64
C PRO A 153 25.09 19.03 -12.99
N PRO A 154 24.57 19.78 -13.98
CA PRO A 154 25.22 19.90 -15.28
C PRO A 154 26.67 20.35 -15.08
N PRO A 155 27.63 19.77 -15.84
CA PRO A 155 29.03 20.18 -15.73
C PRO A 155 29.16 21.69 -15.98
N PRO A 156 30.05 22.39 -15.26
CA PRO A 156 30.27 23.81 -15.48
C PRO A 156 30.66 24.06 -16.93
N PRO A 157 30.17 25.14 -17.55
CA PRO A 157 30.51 25.47 -18.94
C PRO A 157 32.04 25.60 -19.08
N PRO A 158 32.61 25.15 -20.21
CA PRO A 158 34.05 25.25 -20.44
C PRO A 158 34.48 26.72 -20.34
N ALA A 159 35.54 26.97 -19.58
CA ALA A 159 36.14 28.29 -19.50
C ALA A 159 36.55 28.74 -20.90
N VAL A 160 35.96 29.84 -21.36
CA VAL A 160 36.36 30.50 -22.60
C VAL A 160 37.79 31.02 -22.38
N ALA A 161 38.70 30.61 -23.24
CA ALA A 161 40.11 31.03 -23.25
C ALA A 161 40.26 32.54 -23.54
#